data_AF-A0AAX3YZA1-F1
#
_entry.id   AF-A0AAX3YZA1-F1
#
_cell.length_a   1.000
_cell.length_b   1.000
_cell.length_c   1.000
_cell.angle_alpha   90.00
_cell.angle_beta   90.00
_cell.angle_gamma   90.00
#
_symmetry.space_group_name_H-M   'P 1'
#
loop_
_entity.id
_entity.type
_entity.pdbx_description
1 polymer ?
#
loop_
_entity_poly.entity_id
_entity_poly.type
_entity_poly.pdbx_seq_one_letter_code
_entity_poly.pdbx_strand_id
1 'polypeptide(L)'
;MLEKSVLQNEMVRMNMEEDRKKAIASLLKDMESIADRMRELIVKMPPHDLLGYIYAQHMMKTMGNQIGGEKQGQEDGPDDMVNENQFLLAYVQAVLASDAAPADMEFNEALCAELFELSRKLRAQSHALCYVHLC
;
A
#
# COMPACT_ATOMS: atom_id res chain seq x y z
N MET A 1 -10.11 5.42 48.97
CA MET A 1 -8.88 5.35 48.13
C MET A 1 -9.09 4.46 46.90
N LEU A 2 -9.71 3.28 47.07
CA LEU A 2 -10.04 2.34 45.97
C LEU A 2 -10.97 2.91 44.86
N GLU A 3 -12.00 3.68 45.20
CA GLU A 3 -12.93 4.23 44.18
C GLU A 3 -12.28 5.25 43.25
N LYS A 4 -11.37 6.10 43.76
CA LYS A 4 -10.62 7.06 42.92
C LYS A 4 -9.68 6.35 41.95
N SER A 5 -9.04 5.25 42.35
CA SER A 5 -8.19 4.46 41.46
C SER A 5 -8.97 3.69 40.39
N VAL A 6 -10.19 3.24 40.69
CA VAL A 6 -11.07 2.57 39.71
C VAL A 6 -11.52 3.56 38.64
N LEU A 7 -11.99 4.75 39.04
CA LEU A 7 -12.41 5.81 38.11
C LEU A 7 -11.25 6.33 37.25
N GLN A 8 -10.05 6.45 37.84
CA GLN A 8 -8.85 6.84 37.10
C GLN A 8 -8.48 5.79 36.04
N ASN A 9 -8.51 4.50 36.38
CA ASN A 9 -8.23 3.42 35.44
C ASN A 9 -9.27 3.32 34.33
N GLU A 10 -10.55 3.53 34.65
CA GLU A 10 -11.63 3.50 33.67
C GLU A 10 -11.54 4.68 32.69
N MET A 11 -11.20 5.87 33.18
CA MET A 11 -10.97 7.05 32.34
C MET A 11 -9.74 6.91 31.43
N VAL A 12 -8.65 6.31 31.93
CA VAL A 12 -7.46 6.02 31.11
C VAL A 12 -7.81 5.02 29.99
N ARG A 13 -8.59 3.97 30.29
CA ARG A 13 -9.03 2.99 29.28
C ARG A 13 -9.92 3.62 28.21
N MET A 14 -10.85 4.50 28.60
CA MET A 14 -11.70 5.22 27.66
C MET A 14 -10.90 6.13 26.73
N ASN A 15 -9.94 6.89 27.26
CA ASN A 15 -9.10 7.78 26.44
C ASN A 15 -8.23 6.99 25.46
N MET A 16 -7.64 5.87 25.88
CA MET A 16 -6.86 5.01 24.99
C MET A 16 -7.71 4.44 23.84
N GLU A 17 -8.96 4.05 24.13
CA GLU A 17 -9.86 3.55 23.10
C GLU A 17 -10.32 4.65 22.13
N GLU A 18 -10.51 5.87 22.61
CA GLU A 18 -10.84 7.02 21.77
C GLU A 18 -9.66 7.44 20.88
N ASP A 19 -8.44 7.44 21.42
CA ASP A 19 -7.22 7.72 20.66
C ASP A 19 -6.96 6.65 19.60
N ARG A 20 -7.20 5.37 19.93
CA ARG A 20 -7.12 4.26 18.96
C ARG A 20 -8.11 4.47 17.80
N LYS A 21 -9.36 4.83 18.10
CA LYS A 21 -10.37 5.10 17.07
C LYS A 21 -9.98 6.29 16.19
N LYS A 22 -9.42 7.36 16.76
CA LYS A 22 -8.94 8.52 15.99
C LYS A 22 -7.76 8.13 15.09
N ALA A 23 -6.82 7.33 15.59
CA ALA A 23 -5.70 6.83 14.79
C ALA A 23 -6.16 5.97 13.61
N ILE A 24 -7.11 5.06 13.83
CA ILE A 24 -7.71 4.24 12.77
C ILE A 24 -8.43 5.12 11.74
N ALA A 25 -9.23 6.09 12.19
CA ALA A 25 -9.95 6.99 11.29
C ALA A 25 -9.00 7.83 10.41
N SER A 26 -7.90 8.31 10.99
CA SER A 26 -6.86 9.02 10.24
C SER A 26 -6.19 8.09 9.22
N LEU A 27 -5.82 6.88 9.64
CA LEU A 27 -5.19 5.89 8.77
C LEU A 27 -6.08 5.53 7.58
N LEU A 28 -7.38 5.29 7.81
CA LEU A 28 -8.34 4.99 6.74
C LEU A 28 -8.47 6.14 5.73
N LYS A 29 -8.46 7.38 6.20
CA LYS A 29 -8.51 8.56 5.33
C LYS A 29 -7.24 8.68 4.47
N ASP A 30 -6.08 8.39 5.04
CA ASP A 30 -4.82 8.37 4.30
C ASP A 30 -4.81 7.26 3.24
N MET A 31 -5.31 6.07 3.59
CA MET A 31 -5.46 4.95 2.66
C MET A 31 -6.40 5.30 1.50
N GLU A 32 -7.52 5.96 1.77
CA GLU A 32 -8.47 6.44 0.75
C GLU A 32 -7.80 7.44 -0.20
N SER A 33 -7.07 8.42 0.35
CA SER A 33 -6.34 9.41 -0.46
C SER A 33 -5.25 8.77 -1.34
N ILE A 34 -4.55 7.75 -0.84
CA ILE A 34 -3.57 7.00 -1.62
C ILE A 34 -4.28 6.23 -2.74
N ALA A 35 -5.37 5.54 -2.43
CA ALA A 35 -6.14 4.76 -3.39
C ALA A 35 -6.70 5.62 -4.53
N ASP A 36 -7.19 6.83 -4.22
CA ASP A 36 -7.66 7.80 -5.20
C ASP A 36 -6.54 8.29 -6.10
N ARG A 37 -5.37 8.60 -5.53
CA ARG A 37 -4.21 8.99 -6.33
C ARG A 37 -3.74 7.85 -7.23
N MET A 38 -3.69 6.61 -6.74
CA MET A 38 -3.35 5.45 -7.55
C MET A 38 -4.32 5.28 -8.73
N ARG A 39 -5.64 5.40 -8.49
CA ARG A 39 -6.66 5.36 -9.54
C ARG A 39 -6.41 6.42 -10.61
N GLU A 40 -6.18 7.66 -10.18
CA GLU A 40 -5.88 8.78 -11.09
C GLU A 40 -4.66 8.50 -11.98
N LEU A 41 -3.60 7.93 -11.43
CA LEU A 41 -2.39 7.58 -12.19
C LEU A 41 -2.65 6.45 -13.18
N ILE A 42 -3.36 5.41 -12.77
CA ILE A 42 -3.62 4.21 -13.60
C ILE A 42 -4.46 4.56 -14.82
N VAL A 43 -5.52 5.35 -14.67
CA VAL A 43 -6.41 5.70 -15.79
C VAL A 43 -5.76 6.67 -16.80
N LYS A 44 -4.68 7.35 -16.41
CA LYS A 44 -3.93 8.28 -17.29
C LYS A 44 -2.90 7.59 -18.18
N MET A 45 -2.56 6.35 -17.87
CA MET A 45 -1.50 5.61 -18.57
C MET A 45 -2.09 4.52 -19.46
N PRO A 46 -1.51 4.29 -20.66
CA PRO A 46 -1.94 3.18 -21.52
C PRO A 46 -1.79 1.85 -20.77
N PRO A 47 -2.85 1.02 -20.68
CA PRO A 47 -2.83 -0.23 -19.91
C PRO A 47 -1.70 -1.17 -20.32
N HIS A 48 -1.45 -1.31 -21.61
CA HIS A 48 -0.41 -2.19 -22.13
C HIS A 48 1.00 -1.74 -21.71
N ASP A 49 1.29 -0.44 -21.81
CA ASP A 49 2.61 0.10 -21.47
C ASP A 49 2.85 0.07 -19.96
N LEU A 50 1.82 0.38 -19.17
CA LEU A 50 1.86 0.26 -17.71
C LEU A 50 2.14 -1.18 -17.27
N LEU A 51 1.41 -2.16 -17.82
CA LEU A 51 1.62 -3.58 -17.51
C LEU A 51 3.00 -4.06 -17.95
N GLY A 52 3.46 -3.61 -19.14
CA GLY A 52 4.80 -3.90 -19.64
C GLY A 52 5.89 -3.36 -18.70
N TYR A 53 5.72 -2.14 -18.18
CA TYR A 53 6.64 -1.54 -17.23
C TYR A 53 6.68 -2.30 -15.89
N ILE A 54 5.51 -2.66 -15.34
CA ILE A 54 5.42 -3.44 -14.09
C ILE A 54 6.15 -4.79 -14.25
N TYR A 55 5.94 -5.46 -15.38
CA TYR A 55 6.60 -6.73 -15.67
C TYR A 55 8.13 -6.58 -15.83
N ALA A 56 8.59 -5.54 -16.53
CA ALA A 56 10.01 -5.25 -16.68
C ALA A 56 10.69 -4.97 -15.33
N GLN A 57 10.06 -4.18 -14.46
CA GLN A 57 10.54 -3.92 -13.09
C GLN A 57 10.67 -5.22 -12.28
N HIS A 58 9.68 -6.11 -12.39
CA HIS A 58 9.73 -7.42 -11.73
C HIS A 58 10.90 -8.28 -12.23
N MET A 59 11.11 -8.35 -13.54
CA MET A 59 12.21 -9.11 -14.14
C MET A 59 13.59 -8.56 -13.72
N MET A 60 13.77 -7.24 -13.76
CA MET A 60 15.03 -6.60 -13.39
C MET A 60 15.40 -6.84 -11.92
N LYS A 61 14.44 -6.70 -11.00
CA LYS A 61 14.66 -6.98 -9.57
C LYS A 61 14.97 -8.46 -9.30
N THR A 62 14.27 -9.37 -9.99
CA THR A 62 14.50 -10.82 -9.85
C THR A 62 15.88 -11.24 -10.35
N MET A 63 16.36 -10.67 -11.46
CA MET A 63 17.72 -10.90 -11.96
C MET A 63 18.79 -10.27 -11.07
N GLY A 64 18.54 -9.06 -10.54
CA GLY A 64 19.43 -8.40 -9.59
C GLY A 64 19.69 -9.22 -8.32
N ASN A 65 18.63 -9.80 -7.75
CA ASN A 65 18.73 -10.68 -6.57
C ASN A 65 19.45 -12.01 -6.85
N GLN A 66 19.39 -12.52 -8.09
CA GLN A 66 20.10 -13.76 -8.47
C GLN A 66 21.60 -13.55 -8.70
N ILE A 67 22.02 -12.36 -9.15
CA ILE A 67 23.42 -12.05 -9.47
C ILE A 67 24.16 -11.50 -8.24
N GLY A 68 23.47 -10.75 -7.38
CA GLY A 68 24.01 -10.19 -6.13
C GLY A 68 23.76 -11.09 -4.93
N GLY A 69 24.41 -12.26 -4.89
CA GLY A 69 24.21 -13.29 -3.87
C GLY A 69 23.94 -12.75 -2.46
N GLU A 70 22.81 -13.20 -1.90
CA GLU A 70 22.42 -13.18 -0.47
C GLU A 70 23.16 -12.15 0.40
N LYS A 71 22.97 -10.86 0.16
CA LYS A 71 23.22 -9.87 1.20
C LYS A 71 22.02 -9.80 2.13
N GLN A 72 22.06 -10.64 3.16
CA GLN A 72 21.29 -10.50 4.39
C GLN A 72 21.37 -9.05 4.88
N GLY A 73 20.24 -8.34 4.89
CA GLY A 73 20.24 -6.96 5.39
C GLY A 73 19.07 -6.06 5.01
N GLN A 74 17.94 -6.57 4.55
CA GLN A 74 16.64 -5.88 4.58
C GLN A 74 15.55 -6.95 4.36
N GLU A 75 14.44 -6.84 5.06
CA GLU A 75 13.35 -7.84 5.15
C GLU A 75 12.62 -8.16 3.82
N ASP A 76 13.19 -7.79 2.68
CA ASP A 76 12.62 -7.99 1.35
C ASP A 76 13.03 -9.38 0.81
N GLY A 77 12.50 -10.43 1.43
CA GLY A 77 12.64 -11.79 0.92
C GLY A 77 12.02 -11.93 -0.48
N PRO A 78 12.39 -12.97 -1.26
CA PRO A 78 11.76 -13.22 -2.56
C PRO A 78 10.22 -13.34 -2.49
N ASP A 79 9.70 -13.74 -1.32
CA ASP A 79 8.28 -13.81 -1.01
C ASP A 79 7.61 -12.43 -0.91
N ASP A 80 8.29 -11.44 -0.31
CA ASP A 80 7.73 -10.09 -0.15
C ASP A 80 7.67 -9.35 -1.50
N MET A 81 8.68 -9.55 -2.35
CA MET A 81 8.73 -8.97 -3.70
C MET A 81 7.68 -9.56 -4.65
N VAL A 82 7.39 -10.86 -4.55
CA VAL A 82 6.29 -11.49 -5.32
C VAL A 82 4.95 -10.94 -4.83
N ASN A 83 4.80 -10.73 -3.53
CA ASN A 83 3.59 -10.19 -2.92
C ASN A 83 3.36 -8.71 -3.31
N GLU A 84 4.41 -7.87 -3.36
CA GLU A 84 4.30 -6.46 -3.81
C GLU A 84 3.80 -6.33 -5.24
N ASN A 85 4.38 -7.12 -6.16
CA ASN A 85 4.00 -7.09 -7.57
C ASN A 85 2.60 -7.67 -7.79
N GLN A 86 2.24 -8.74 -7.07
CA GLN A 86 0.89 -9.31 -7.12
C GLN A 86 -0.15 -8.32 -6.61
N PHE A 87 0.14 -7.60 -5.52
CA PHE A 87 -0.75 -6.57 -4.99
C PHE A 87 -0.98 -5.45 -6.02
N LEU A 88 0.09 -4.88 -6.57
CA LEU A 88 -0.02 -3.79 -7.55
C LEU A 88 -0.75 -4.25 -8.83
N LEU A 89 -0.43 -5.45 -9.33
CA LEU A 89 -1.05 -5.99 -10.54
C LEU A 89 -2.56 -6.20 -10.35
N ALA A 90 -2.96 -6.80 -9.22
CA ALA A 90 -4.38 -6.98 -8.89
C ALA A 90 -5.10 -5.63 -8.76
N TYR A 91 -4.45 -4.63 -8.16
CA TYR A 91 -5.02 -3.30 -8.03
C TYR A 91 -5.21 -2.63 -9.41
N VAL A 92 -4.19 -2.65 -10.26
CA VAL A 92 -4.26 -2.12 -11.64
C VAL A 92 -5.39 -2.81 -12.41
N GLN A 93 -5.49 -4.13 -12.33
CA GLN A 93 -6.57 -4.88 -12.97
C GLN A 93 -7.96 -4.47 -12.47
N ALA A 94 -8.12 -4.28 -11.15
CA ALA A 94 -9.39 -3.85 -10.57
C ALA A 94 -9.81 -2.46 -11.05
N VAL A 95 -8.86 -1.50 -11.11
CA VAL A 95 -9.12 -0.15 -11.62
C VAL A 95 -9.48 -0.18 -13.09
N LEU A 96 -8.71 -0.89 -13.93
CA LEU A 96 -8.99 -0.99 -15.35
C LEU A 96 -10.28 -1.74 -15.68
N ALA A 97 -10.75 -2.62 -14.78
CA ALA A 97 -12.04 -3.30 -14.92
C ALA A 97 -13.23 -2.41 -14.48
N SER A 98 -12.98 -1.44 -13.58
CA SER A 98 -14.01 -0.55 -13.03
C SER A 98 -14.16 0.74 -13.83
N ASP A 99 -13.06 1.30 -14.31
CA ASP A 99 -13.01 2.63 -14.92
C ASP A 99 -12.81 2.55 -16.44
N ALA A 100 -13.53 3.38 -17.19
CA ALA A 100 -13.36 3.47 -18.63
C ALA A 100 -12.06 4.22 -18.97
N ALA A 101 -11.22 3.60 -19.80
CA ALA A 101 -9.97 4.22 -20.25
C ALA A 101 -10.26 5.47 -21.11
N PRO A 102 -9.65 6.64 -20.79
CA PRO A 102 -9.69 7.83 -21.63
C PRO A 102 -9.07 7.55 -23.02
N ALA A 103 -9.48 8.28 -24.05
CA ALA A 103 -8.94 8.11 -25.41
C ALA A 103 -7.49 8.61 -25.55
N ASP A 104 -7.12 9.64 -24.78
CA ASP A 104 -5.82 10.31 -24.84
C ASP A 104 -5.01 9.95 -23.58
N MET A 105 -4.28 8.84 -23.66
CA MET A 105 -3.38 8.37 -22.59
C MET A 105 -1.93 8.45 -23.07
N GLU A 106 -1.04 8.94 -22.22
CA GLU A 106 0.40 9.00 -22.49
C GLU A 106 1.17 8.22 -21.42
N PHE A 107 2.13 7.42 -21.86
CA PHE A 107 3.00 6.71 -20.94
C PHE A 107 3.99 7.69 -20.28
N ASN A 108 4.09 7.62 -18.96
CA ASN A 108 5.01 8.44 -18.18
C ASN A 108 5.68 7.61 -17.09
N GLU A 109 6.99 7.39 -17.23
CA GLU A 109 7.79 6.61 -16.29
C GLU A 109 7.82 7.22 -14.88
N ALA A 110 7.83 8.55 -14.74
CA ALA A 110 7.82 9.20 -13.43
C ALA A 110 6.52 8.93 -12.68
N LEU A 111 5.38 8.86 -13.39
CA LEU A 111 4.10 8.48 -12.80
C LEU A 111 4.06 7.00 -12.41
N CYS A 112 4.76 6.13 -13.16
CA CYS A 112 4.94 4.73 -12.76
C CYS A 112 5.73 4.64 -11.45
N ALA A 113 6.84 5.37 -11.32
CA ALA A 113 7.61 5.39 -10.08
C ALA A 113 6.78 5.86 -8.87
N GLU A 114 5.97 6.90 -9.04
CA GLU A 114 5.01 7.36 -8.03
C GLU A 114 4.00 6.25 -7.66
N LEU A 115 3.44 5.57 -8.66
CA LEU A 115 2.49 4.47 -8.45
C LEU A 115 3.10 3.33 -7.62
N PHE A 116 4.36 2.96 -7.86
CA PHE A 116 5.06 1.94 -7.09
C PHE A 116 5.25 2.35 -5.62
N GLU A 117 5.62 3.62 -5.35
CA GLU A 117 5.72 4.14 -3.98
C GLU A 117 4.38 4.13 -3.25
N LEU A 118 3.32 4.59 -3.93
CA LEU A 118 1.96 4.62 -3.38
C LEU A 118 1.46 3.20 -3.07
N SER A 119 1.73 2.24 -3.96
CA SER A 119 1.40 0.83 -3.75
C SER A 119 2.04 0.26 -2.49
N ARG A 120 3.35 0.51 -2.28
CA ARG A 120 4.05 0.07 -1.07
C ARG A 120 3.47 0.69 0.20
N LYS A 121 3.17 2.00 0.15
CA LYS A 121 2.54 2.71 1.28
C LYS A 121 1.17 2.13 1.61
N LEU A 122 0.31 1.93 0.60
CA LEU A 122 -1.03 1.39 0.80
C LEU A 122 -1.00 -0.02 1.40
N ARG A 123 -0.08 -0.88 0.93
CA ARG A 123 0.11 -2.22 1.47
C ARG A 123 0.59 -2.19 2.92
N ALA A 124 1.60 -1.38 3.23
CA ALA A 124 2.12 -1.22 4.59
C ALA A 124 1.03 -0.72 5.56
N GLN A 125 0.23 0.28 5.14
CA GLN A 125 -0.91 0.77 5.92
C GLN A 125 -2.00 -0.29 6.10
N SER A 126 -2.28 -1.09 5.06
CA SER A 126 -3.24 -2.21 5.14
C SER A 126 -2.78 -3.27 6.15
N HIS A 127 -1.49 -3.62 6.14
CA HIS A 127 -0.92 -4.54 7.13
C HIS A 127 -1.02 -3.95 8.55
N ALA A 128 -0.64 -2.69 8.75
CA ALA A 128 -0.73 -2.02 10.04
C ALA A 128 -2.18 -1.98 10.57
N LEU A 129 -3.15 -1.68 9.71
CA LEU A 129 -4.56 -1.69 10.07
C LEU A 129 -5.03 -3.09 10.49
N CYS A 130 -4.65 -4.14 9.76
CA CYS A 130 -4.97 -5.52 10.12
C CYS A 130 -4.42 -5.89 11.51
N TYR A 131 -3.16 -5.53 11.81
CA TYR A 131 -2.58 -5.76 13.14
C TYR A 131 -3.33 -5.00 14.25
N VAL A 132 -3.79 -3.79 14.00
CA VAL A 132 -4.57 -2.98 14.97
C VAL A 132 -6.00 -3.52 15.16
N HIS A 133 -6.55 -4.22 14.17
CA HIS A 133 -7.87 -4.83 14.24
C HIS A 133 -7.89 -6.23 14.87
N LEU A 134 -6.76 -6.96 14.83
CA LEU A 134 -6.58 -8.31 15.37
C LEU A 134 -6.08 -8.32 16.84
N CYS A 135 -5.55 -7.21 17.35
CA CYS A 135 -5.11 -7.01 18.74
C CYS A 135 -6.14 -6.19 19.55
#